data_AF-A0A2D4IDY2-F1
#
_entry.id   AF-A0A2D4IDY2-F1
#
_cell.length_a   1.000
_cell.length_b   1.000
_cell.length_c   1.000
_cell.angle_alpha   90.00
_cell.angle_beta   90.00
_cell.angle_gamma   90.00
#
_symmetry.space_group_name_H-M   'P 1'
#
loop_
_entity.id
_entity.type
_entity.pdbx_description
1 polymer ?
#
loop_
_entity_poly.entity_id
_entity_poly.type
_entity_poly.pdbx_seq_one_letter_code
_entity_poly.pdbx_strand_id
1 'polypeptide(L)'
;RNPWGKVEWKGDWSDSSVKWELLSPKEKILLRRNSDDGEFWMSLEDLKIHFVDLMICKLTPDLMSQEDGKKWMCSMQFGKWIKGSTAGGRLKNFRGSFWMNPQYLLKVLQGNGSKRSLYSCSVLVSLIQKHSGKHRNRVPHLHIGVSLYKVKRIVLKWGFELLKMKRKKVLGFAEQIL
;
A
#
# COMPACT_ATOMS: atom_id res chain seq x y z
N ARG A 1 7.11 -20.35 -6.81
CA ARG A 1 6.37 -21.62 -6.89
C ARG A 1 5.22 -21.49 -7.87
N ASN A 2 5.10 -22.43 -8.79
CA ASN A 2 4.00 -22.60 -9.72
C ASN A 2 2.77 -23.22 -8.99
N PRO A 3 1.59 -22.58 -9.01
CA PRO A 3 0.38 -23.11 -8.38
C PRO A 3 -0.11 -24.45 -8.94
N TRP A 4 0.24 -24.82 -10.17
CA TRP A 4 -0.13 -26.12 -10.74
C TRP A 4 0.69 -27.29 -10.18
N GLY A 5 1.71 -27.00 -9.37
CA GLY A 5 2.54 -28.00 -8.71
C GLY A 5 3.42 -28.83 -9.66
N LYS A 6 3.64 -28.31 -10.88
CA LYS A 6 4.43 -28.92 -11.95
C LYS A 6 4.92 -27.82 -12.87
N VAL A 7 5.89 -28.12 -13.73
CA VAL A 7 6.46 -27.17 -14.71
C VAL A 7 7.18 -26.02 -14.00
N GLU A 8 8.50 -26.15 -13.98
CA GLU A 8 9.40 -25.27 -13.25
C GLU A 8 10.27 -24.42 -14.18
N TRP A 9 10.94 -23.44 -13.56
CA TRP A 9 11.92 -22.59 -14.23
C TRP A 9 13.07 -23.42 -14.80
N LYS A 10 13.47 -23.13 -16.06
CA LYS A 10 14.52 -23.88 -16.79
C LYS A 10 15.82 -23.09 -16.98
N GLY A 11 15.89 -21.86 -16.50
CA GLY A 11 17.07 -21.01 -16.62
C GLY A 11 18.06 -21.24 -15.49
N ASP A 12 18.83 -20.19 -15.18
CA ASP A 12 19.75 -20.20 -14.06
C ASP A 12 19.04 -20.47 -12.74
N TRP A 13 19.64 -21.32 -11.91
CA TRP A 13 19.06 -21.82 -10.64
C TRP A 13 17.85 -22.76 -10.78
N SER A 14 17.52 -23.21 -12.00
CA SER A 14 16.65 -24.39 -12.20
C SER A 14 17.23 -25.64 -11.54
N ASP A 15 16.40 -26.67 -11.33
CA ASP A 15 16.82 -27.93 -10.71
C ASP A 15 18.01 -28.61 -11.40
N SER A 16 18.14 -28.43 -12.72
CA SER A 16 19.25 -28.94 -13.54
C SER A 16 20.41 -27.94 -13.74
N SER A 17 20.35 -26.74 -13.15
CA SER A 17 21.34 -25.69 -13.35
C SER A 17 22.71 -26.05 -12.78
N VAL A 18 23.77 -25.89 -13.58
CA VAL A 18 25.16 -26.06 -13.12
C VAL A 18 25.56 -25.03 -12.06
N LYS A 19 24.85 -23.90 -11.93
CA LYS A 19 25.13 -22.88 -10.91
C LYS A 19 25.00 -23.40 -9.48
N TRP A 20 24.25 -24.48 -9.26
CA TRP A 20 24.21 -25.14 -7.98
C TRP A 20 25.60 -25.61 -7.53
N GLU A 21 26.50 -25.92 -8.46
CA GLU A 21 27.88 -26.35 -8.16
C GLU A 21 28.76 -25.26 -7.54
N LEU A 22 28.35 -24.00 -7.63
CA LEU A 22 29.06 -22.87 -7.02
C LEU A 22 28.81 -22.77 -5.50
N LEU A 23 27.79 -23.44 -4.98
CA LEU A 23 27.43 -23.40 -3.55
C LEU A 23 28.18 -24.48 -2.76
N SER A 24 28.39 -24.22 -1.47
CA SER A 24 28.91 -25.25 -0.56
C SER A 24 27.93 -26.43 -0.44
N PRO A 25 28.41 -27.65 -0.11
CA PRO A 25 27.53 -28.81 0.07
C PRO A 25 26.38 -28.56 1.06
N LYS A 26 26.64 -27.78 2.13
CA LYS A 26 25.63 -27.43 3.15
C LYS A 26 24.51 -26.55 2.58
N GLU A 27 24.87 -25.54 1.78
CA GLU A 27 23.89 -24.66 1.14
C GLU A 27 23.07 -25.41 0.09
N LYS A 28 23.71 -26.30 -0.70
CA LYS A 28 22.99 -27.13 -1.67
C LYS A 28 21.93 -28.00 -1.00
N ILE A 29 22.25 -28.66 0.10
CA ILE A 29 21.28 -29.51 0.84
C ILE A 29 20.11 -28.66 1.37
N LEU A 30 20.37 -27.43 1.81
CA LEU A 30 19.35 -26.56 2.39
C LEU A 30 18.42 -25.94 1.33
N LEU A 31 18.97 -25.54 0.18
CA LEU A 31 18.27 -24.72 -0.81
C LEU A 31 17.79 -25.51 -2.02
N ARG A 32 18.56 -26.50 -2.48
CA ARG A 32 18.24 -27.25 -3.69
C ARG A 32 17.34 -28.43 -3.36
N ARG A 33 16.11 -28.36 -3.83
CA ARG A 33 15.18 -29.48 -3.86
C ARG A 33 15.03 -29.90 -5.31
N ASN A 34 15.37 -31.14 -5.64
CA ASN A 34 15.26 -31.68 -7.00
C ASN A 34 13.98 -32.50 -7.11
N SER A 35 12.87 -31.86 -7.44
CA SER A 35 11.53 -32.46 -7.46
C SER A 35 10.59 -31.61 -8.29
N ASP A 36 9.87 -32.19 -9.26
CA ASP A 36 8.84 -31.49 -10.05
C ASP A 36 7.56 -31.26 -9.20
N ASP A 37 7.63 -30.30 -8.29
CA ASP A 37 6.54 -29.90 -7.37
C ASP A 37 6.11 -28.43 -7.58
N GLY A 38 6.65 -27.80 -8.62
CA GLY A 38 6.44 -26.42 -9.02
C GLY A 38 7.26 -25.41 -8.22
N GLU A 39 8.01 -25.81 -7.19
CA GLU A 39 8.95 -24.94 -6.50
C GLU A 39 10.19 -24.71 -7.35
N PHE A 40 10.71 -23.49 -7.40
CA PHE A 40 11.89 -23.18 -8.20
C PHE A 40 12.62 -21.98 -7.65
N TRP A 41 13.92 -21.95 -7.93
CA TRP A 41 14.78 -20.78 -7.73
C TRP A 41 15.04 -20.11 -9.06
N MET A 42 15.23 -18.79 -9.03
CA MET A 42 15.66 -18.00 -10.17
C MET A 42 16.46 -16.79 -9.66
N SER A 43 17.22 -16.15 -10.54
CA SER A 43 17.91 -14.92 -10.16
C SER A 43 16.93 -13.76 -9.98
N LEU A 44 17.31 -12.76 -9.18
CA LEU A 44 16.52 -11.52 -9.06
C LEU A 44 16.45 -10.75 -10.39
N GLU A 45 17.46 -10.91 -11.25
CA GLU A 45 17.47 -10.31 -12.59
C GLU A 45 16.42 -10.97 -13.49
N ASP A 46 16.36 -12.30 -13.50
CA ASP A 46 15.32 -13.05 -14.21
C ASP A 46 13.93 -12.72 -13.67
N LEU A 47 13.79 -12.54 -12.34
CA LEU A 47 12.51 -12.13 -11.74
C LEU A 47 12.01 -10.81 -12.36
N LYS A 48 12.90 -9.83 -12.53
CA LYS A 48 12.55 -8.52 -13.13
C LYS A 48 12.17 -8.62 -14.60
N ILE A 49 12.72 -9.61 -15.32
CA ILE A 49 12.45 -9.82 -16.75
C ILE A 49 11.14 -10.57 -16.95
N HIS A 50 10.87 -11.58 -16.11
CA HIS A 50 9.78 -12.53 -16.31
C HIS A 50 8.52 -12.22 -15.50
N PHE A 51 8.59 -11.37 -14.48
CA PHE A 51 7.43 -11.00 -13.66
C PHE A 51 7.10 -9.52 -13.83
N VAL A 52 5.81 -9.23 -14.04
CA VAL A 52 5.30 -7.87 -14.17
C VAL A 52 4.99 -7.25 -12.81
N ASP A 53 4.46 -8.05 -11.89
CA ASP A 53 3.96 -7.59 -10.61
C ASP A 53 4.49 -8.46 -9.45
N LEU A 54 4.84 -7.80 -8.35
CA LEU A 54 5.15 -8.44 -7.07
C LEU A 54 4.21 -7.86 -6.00
N MET A 55 3.34 -8.71 -5.45
CA MET A 55 2.43 -8.31 -4.37
C MET A 55 2.94 -8.84 -3.04
N ILE A 56 3.23 -7.92 -2.11
CA ILE A 56 3.60 -8.25 -0.74
C ILE A 56 2.47 -7.77 0.18
N CYS A 57 1.76 -8.72 0.79
CA CYS A 57 0.71 -8.44 1.75
C CYS A 57 1.27 -8.59 3.17
N LYS A 58 1.30 -7.51 3.94
CA LYS A 58 1.68 -7.54 5.36
C LYS A 58 0.49 -7.17 6.23
N LEU A 59 0.33 -7.88 7.35
CA LEU A 59 -0.79 -7.67 8.27
C LEU A 59 -0.68 -6.36 9.07
N THR A 60 0.54 -5.87 9.30
CA THR A 60 0.78 -4.60 10.00
C THR A 60 1.88 -3.77 9.32
N PRO A 61 1.78 -2.43 9.34
CA PRO A 61 2.83 -1.53 8.82
C PRO A 61 4.17 -1.67 9.54
N ASP A 62 4.14 -2.09 10.81
CA ASP A 62 5.31 -2.29 11.68
C ASP A 62 6.32 -3.29 11.13
N LEU A 63 5.87 -4.27 10.34
CA LEU A 63 6.72 -5.31 9.79
C LEU A 63 7.59 -4.82 8.60
N MET A 64 7.50 -3.55 8.20
CA MET A 64 8.32 -2.94 7.14
C MET A 64 9.58 -2.23 7.63
N SER A 65 9.69 -1.88 8.92
CA SER A 65 10.90 -1.25 9.45
C SER A 65 11.90 -2.32 9.89
N GLN A 66 13.05 -2.39 9.21
CA GLN A 66 14.23 -3.15 9.67
C GLN A 66 14.82 -2.60 10.97
N GLU A 67 14.41 -1.41 11.40
CA GLU A 67 14.81 -0.82 12.67
C GLU A 67 13.85 -1.28 13.77
N ASP A 68 14.34 -2.13 14.67
CA ASP A 68 13.69 -2.45 15.93
C ASP A 68 13.25 -1.16 16.63
N GLY A 69 11.93 -1.01 16.83
CA GLY A 69 11.35 0.08 17.64
C GLY A 69 10.62 1.21 16.90
N LYS A 70 10.57 1.23 15.55
CA LYS A 70 9.71 2.19 14.83
C LYS A 70 8.26 1.71 14.76
N LYS A 71 7.48 2.03 15.80
CA LYS A 71 6.04 1.72 15.89
C LYS A 71 5.22 2.69 15.02
N TRP A 72 4.45 2.17 14.08
CA TRP A 72 3.44 2.91 13.33
C TRP A 72 2.20 3.13 14.18
N MET A 73 1.65 4.33 14.09
CA MET A 73 0.33 4.62 14.64
C MET A 73 -0.73 4.36 13.57
N CYS A 74 -1.64 3.43 13.84
CA CYS A 74 -2.78 3.16 12.98
C CYS A 74 -4.02 3.90 13.52
N SER A 75 -4.74 4.60 12.64
CA SER A 75 -6.06 5.15 12.92
C SER A 75 -6.98 4.79 11.75
N MET A 76 -8.14 4.24 12.07
CA MET A 76 -9.13 3.83 11.09
C MET A 76 -10.40 4.65 11.26
N GLN A 77 -10.98 5.05 10.14
CA GLN A 77 -12.22 5.81 10.07
C GLN A 77 -13.20 5.09 9.14
N PHE A 78 -14.49 5.21 9.41
CA PHE A 78 -15.55 4.61 8.62
C PHE A 78 -16.49 5.69 8.08
N GLY A 79 -17.05 5.45 6.90
CA GLY A 79 -17.91 6.42 6.22
C GLY A 79 -18.71 5.80 5.08
N LYS A 80 -19.68 6.56 4.56
CA LYS A 80 -20.51 6.17 3.43
C LYS A 80 -20.75 7.36 2.50
N TRP A 81 -20.82 7.07 1.20
CA TRP A 81 -21.29 8.02 0.19
C TRP A 81 -22.77 7.79 -0.09
N ILE A 82 -23.59 8.77 0.25
CA ILE A 82 -25.05 8.72 0.10
C ILE A 82 -25.45 9.72 -1.01
N LYS A 83 -26.19 9.24 -2.00
CA LYS A 83 -26.71 10.07 -3.11
C LYS A 83 -27.51 11.25 -2.55
N GLY A 84 -27.26 12.45 -3.07
CA GLY A 84 -27.94 13.68 -2.65
C GLY A 84 -27.44 14.28 -1.33
N SER A 85 -26.48 13.63 -0.67
CA SER A 85 -25.87 14.14 0.57
C SER A 85 -24.35 14.09 0.44
N THR A 86 -23.71 13.01 0.88
CA THR A 86 -22.24 12.94 0.95
C THR A 86 -21.55 12.51 -0.34
N ALA A 87 -22.28 12.03 -1.36
CA ALA A 87 -21.74 11.59 -2.65
C ALA A 87 -21.32 12.75 -3.58
N GLY A 88 -20.33 13.55 -3.15
CA GLY A 88 -19.91 14.78 -3.83
C GLY A 88 -19.14 14.61 -5.14
N GLY A 89 -18.70 13.38 -5.47
CA GLY A 89 -17.97 13.07 -6.71
C GLY A 89 -16.51 13.55 -6.69
N ARG A 90 -15.85 13.55 -7.86
CA ARG A 90 -14.43 13.93 -8.03
C ARG A 90 -14.26 15.42 -8.36
N LEU A 91 -13.17 16.03 -7.87
CA LEU A 91 -12.91 17.47 -8.00
C LEU A 91 -12.91 17.99 -9.45
N LYS A 92 -12.39 17.20 -10.41
CA LYS A 92 -12.30 17.65 -11.81
C LYS A 92 -13.66 17.78 -12.49
N ASN A 93 -14.63 16.91 -12.16
CA ASN A 93 -15.93 16.86 -12.84
C ASN A 93 -17.05 17.50 -12.02
N PHE A 94 -16.90 17.61 -10.71
CA PHE A 94 -17.99 17.98 -9.79
C PHE A 94 -17.54 19.07 -8.80
N ARG A 95 -17.07 20.21 -9.31
CA ARG A 95 -16.55 21.31 -8.46
C ARG A 95 -17.58 21.83 -7.44
N GLY A 96 -18.87 21.81 -7.80
CA GLY A 96 -19.96 22.32 -6.94
C GLY A 96 -20.36 21.40 -5.78
N SER A 97 -20.07 20.10 -5.86
CA SER A 97 -20.47 19.11 -4.83
C SER A 97 -19.30 18.40 -4.17
N PHE A 98 -18.06 18.55 -4.69
CA PHE A 98 -16.88 17.85 -4.16
C PHE A 98 -16.66 18.04 -2.66
N TRP A 99 -16.95 19.24 -2.15
CA TRP A 99 -16.80 19.59 -0.74
C TRP A 99 -17.76 18.82 0.19
N MET A 100 -18.84 18.24 -0.34
CA MET A 100 -19.83 17.45 0.40
C MET A 100 -19.31 16.04 0.74
N ASN A 101 -18.22 15.57 0.11
CA ASN A 101 -17.59 14.30 0.48
C ASN A 101 -17.14 14.34 1.96
N PRO A 102 -17.15 13.19 2.68
CA PRO A 102 -16.62 13.13 4.03
C PRO A 102 -15.17 13.60 4.10
N GLN A 103 -14.84 14.42 5.10
CA GLN A 103 -13.51 14.99 5.31
C GLN A 103 -12.97 14.53 6.66
N TYR A 104 -11.72 14.10 6.70
CA TYR A 104 -11.07 13.58 7.90
C TYR A 104 -9.80 14.36 8.19
N LEU A 105 -9.61 14.76 9.45
CA LEU A 105 -8.42 15.48 9.89
C LEU A 105 -7.31 14.49 10.25
N LEU A 106 -6.24 14.49 9.46
CA LEU A 106 -5.02 13.75 9.77
C LEU A 106 -4.08 14.64 10.60
N LYS A 107 -3.84 14.27 11.86
CA LYS A 107 -2.83 14.91 12.71
C LYS A 107 -1.51 14.15 12.59
N VAL A 108 -0.53 14.78 11.96
CA VAL A 108 0.82 14.22 11.80
C VAL A 108 1.70 14.77 12.92
N LEU A 109 2.07 13.90 13.87
CA LEU A 109 2.98 14.25 14.95
C LEU A 109 4.43 14.09 14.47
N GLN A 110 5.28 15.07 14.75
CA GLN A 110 6.72 14.91 14.50
C GLN A 110 7.30 14.02 15.61
N GLY A 111 8.04 12.99 15.23
CA GLY A 111 8.78 12.15 16.19
C GLY A 111 10.02 12.88 16.71
N ASN A 112 10.41 12.60 17.95
CA ASN A 112 11.56 13.21 18.63
C ASN A 112 12.93 12.67 18.13
N GLY A 113 13.03 12.35 16.83
CA GLY A 113 14.18 11.65 16.23
C GLY A 113 15.47 12.48 16.20
N SER A 114 16.60 11.78 16.32
CA SER A 114 17.96 12.33 16.33
C SER A 114 18.29 13.18 15.08
N LYS A 115 19.32 14.04 15.22
CA LYS A 115 19.69 15.18 14.35
C LYS A 115 19.79 14.93 12.82
N ARG A 116 19.68 13.69 12.34
CA ARG A 116 19.80 13.33 10.91
C ARG A 116 18.47 13.18 10.14
N SER A 117 17.29 13.08 10.79
CA SER A 117 16.00 12.93 10.08
C SER A 117 14.91 13.91 10.54
N LEU A 118 15.28 15.13 10.91
CA LEU A 118 14.43 16.05 11.68
C LEU A 118 13.07 16.46 11.06
N TYR A 119 12.77 16.14 9.78
CA TYR A 119 11.63 16.76 9.09
C TYR A 119 10.74 15.85 8.24
N SER A 120 11.00 14.54 8.17
CA SER A 120 10.19 13.63 7.36
C SER A 120 9.35 12.70 8.24
N CYS A 121 8.07 13.02 8.38
CA CYS A 121 7.08 12.06 8.84
C CYS A 121 6.48 11.34 7.61
N SER A 122 6.59 10.02 7.59
CA SER A 122 5.96 9.18 6.58
C SER A 122 4.55 8.82 7.03
N VAL A 123 3.57 9.02 6.16
CA VAL A 123 2.18 8.63 6.40
C VAL A 123 1.71 7.77 5.26
N LEU A 124 1.04 6.68 5.61
CA LEU A 124 0.30 5.82 4.68
C LEU A 124 -1.20 6.10 4.85
N VAL A 125 -1.92 6.35 3.76
CA VAL A 125 -3.35 6.74 3.82
C VAL A 125 -4.21 5.76 3.07
N SER A 126 -5.25 5.28 3.77
CA SER A 126 -6.15 4.25 3.30
C SER A 126 -7.56 4.58 2.89
N LEU A 127 -7.99 3.97 1.78
CA LEU A 127 -9.34 3.99 1.25
C LEU A 127 -9.65 2.71 0.46
N ILE A 128 -10.57 1.91 1.00
CA ILE A 128 -11.16 0.74 0.34
C ILE A 128 -12.68 0.87 0.33
N GLN A 129 -13.25 0.24 -0.68
CA GLN A 129 -14.67 -0.05 -0.78
C GLN A 129 -14.98 -1.52 -0.43
N LYS A 130 -15.97 -1.74 0.44
CA LYS A 130 -16.67 -3.01 0.70
C LYS A 130 -18.17 -2.90 0.46
N HIS A 131 -18.62 -3.64 -0.54
CA HIS A 131 -20.03 -3.70 -0.88
C HIS A 131 -20.84 -4.35 0.25
N SER A 132 -22.04 -3.83 0.53
CA SER A 132 -22.94 -4.35 1.57
C SER A 132 -23.62 -5.67 1.19
N GLY A 133 -23.55 -6.08 -0.09
CA GLY A 133 -24.21 -7.30 -0.60
C GLY A 133 -23.45 -8.60 -0.32
N LYS A 134 -24.19 -9.72 -0.32
CA LYS A 134 -23.66 -11.09 -0.13
C LYS A 134 -22.69 -11.55 -1.23
N HIS A 135 -22.73 -10.91 -2.41
CA HIS A 135 -21.88 -11.24 -3.57
C HIS A 135 -20.89 -10.11 -3.91
N ARG A 136 -20.05 -9.72 -2.95
CA ARG A 136 -19.09 -8.60 -3.11
C ARG A 136 -18.19 -8.73 -4.34
N ASN A 137 -17.80 -9.95 -4.69
CA ASN A 137 -16.91 -10.25 -5.82
C ASN A 137 -17.60 -10.12 -7.20
N ARG A 138 -18.92 -9.91 -7.23
CA ARG A 138 -19.70 -9.76 -8.47
C ARG A 138 -20.08 -8.31 -8.76
N VAL A 139 -19.82 -7.39 -7.83
CA VAL A 139 -20.17 -5.98 -8.00
C VAL A 139 -18.94 -5.25 -8.55
N PRO A 140 -19.07 -4.49 -9.65
CA PRO A 140 -17.95 -3.72 -10.17
C PRO A 140 -17.49 -2.69 -9.14
N HIS A 141 -16.18 -2.59 -8.98
CA HIS A 141 -15.55 -1.60 -8.13
C HIS A 141 -15.75 -0.20 -8.71
N LEU A 142 -16.17 0.73 -7.85
CA LEU A 142 -16.24 2.14 -8.22
C LEU A 142 -14.82 2.72 -8.25
N HIS A 143 -14.60 3.70 -9.13
CA HIS A 143 -13.38 4.49 -9.11
C HIS A 143 -13.36 5.36 -7.85
N ILE A 144 -12.51 4.98 -6.89
CA ILE A 144 -12.30 5.69 -5.62
C ILE A 144 -10.95 6.39 -5.60
N GLY A 145 -10.83 7.41 -4.75
CA GLY A 145 -9.57 8.10 -4.53
C GLY A 145 -9.68 9.15 -3.43
N VAL A 146 -8.55 9.46 -2.81
CA VAL A 146 -8.44 10.48 -1.76
C VAL A 146 -7.70 11.71 -2.28
N SER A 147 -8.05 12.88 -1.76
CA SER A 147 -7.29 14.12 -2.01
C SER A 147 -6.80 14.66 -0.68
N LEU A 148 -5.47 14.81 -0.56
CA LEU A 148 -4.83 15.37 0.63
C LEU A 148 -4.60 16.87 0.45
N TYR A 149 -4.98 17.61 1.48
CA TYR A 149 -4.81 19.06 1.51
C TYR A 149 -4.12 19.47 2.80
N LYS A 150 -3.10 20.33 2.66
CA LYS A 150 -2.50 20.96 3.83
C LYS A 150 -3.46 22.03 4.35
N VAL A 151 -3.94 21.85 5.56
CA VAL A 151 -4.67 22.88 6.30
C VAL A 151 -3.69 23.95 6.74
N LYS A 152 -3.92 25.19 6.32
CA LYS A 152 -3.27 26.35 6.94
C LYS A 152 -4.16 26.82 8.09
N ARG A 153 -3.63 26.90 9.30
CA ARG A 153 -4.27 27.70 10.36
C ARG A 153 -4.28 29.14 9.87
N ILE A 154 -5.46 29.64 9.51
CA ILE A 154 -5.70 31.07 9.39
C ILE A 154 -6.35 31.46 10.71
N VAL A 155 -5.57 32.03 11.62
CA VAL A 155 -6.15 32.72 12.77
C VAL A 155 -6.57 34.09 12.25
N LEU A 156 -7.87 34.26 11.95
CA LEU A 156 -8.41 35.59 11.73
C LEU A 156 -8.47 36.29 13.09
N LYS A 157 -8.10 37.58 13.14
CA LYS A 157 -8.16 38.43 14.36
C LYS A 157 -9.57 38.52 14.98
N TRP A 158 -10.58 37.93 14.32
CA TRP A 158 -11.97 37.90 14.73
C TRP A 158 -12.55 36.50 14.45
N GLY A 159 -12.31 35.56 15.37
CA GLY A 159 -13.23 34.46 15.73
C GLY A 159 -13.76 33.46 14.69
N PHE A 160 -13.45 33.54 13.39
CA PHE A 160 -13.98 32.62 12.38
C PHE A 160 -12.87 31.87 11.64
N GLU A 161 -13.07 30.55 11.48
CA GLU A 161 -12.13 29.65 10.79
C GLU A 161 -12.48 29.52 9.30
N LEU A 162 -11.53 29.82 8.41
CA LEU A 162 -11.61 29.49 6.99
C LEU A 162 -10.39 28.68 6.55
N LEU A 163 -10.64 27.54 5.88
CA LEU A 163 -9.63 26.59 5.41
C LEU A 163 -9.17 26.93 3.98
N LYS A 164 -7.92 27.40 3.83
CA LYS A 164 -7.28 27.54 2.50
C LYS A 164 -6.42 26.32 2.18
N MET A 165 -6.90 25.46 1.28
CA MET A 165 -6.23 24.24 0.85
C MET A 165 -5.20 24.48 -0.27
N LYS A 166 -3.95 24.00 -0.10
CA LYS A 166 -2.94 23.89 -1.18
C LYS A 166 -2.49 22.43 -1.34
N ARG A 167 -2.42 21.95 -2.59
CA ARG A 167 -2.05 20.57 -2.98
C ARG A 167 -0.58 20.24 -2.66
N LYS A 168 -0.33 18.99 -2.27
CA LYS A 168 0.94 18.28 -2.48
C LYS A 168 0.64 16.84 -2.95
N LYS A 169 1.41 16.34 -3.93
CA LYS A 169 1.34 14.94 -4.37
C LYS A 169 2.11 14.07 -3.38
N VAL A 170 1.50 13.01 -2.87
CA VAL A 170 2.17 11.90 -2.20
C VAL A 170 1.42 10.63 -2.62
N LEU A 171 2.14 9.60 -3.08
CA LEU A 171 1.61 8.26 -3.34
C LEU A 171 1.46 7.52 -2.00
N GLY A 172 0.38 6.77 -1.81
CA GLY A 172 0.27 5.89 -0.64
C GLY A 172 -1.01 5.06 -0.60
N PHE A 173 -0.81 3.77 -0.35
CA PHE A 173 -1.76 2.66 -0.34
C PHE A 173 -2.55 2.51 0.93
N ALA A 174 -3.60 1.69 0.83
CA ALA A 174 -4.85 2.20 1.28
C ALA A 174 -5.94 1.22 1.76
N GLU A 175 -5.70 0.30 2.71
CA GLU A 175 -6.70 -0.64 3.28
C GLU A 175 -7.80 -0.07 4.23
N GLN A 176 -9.08 -0.27 3.91
CA GLN A 176 -10.29 0.00 4.73
C GLN A 176 -11.32 -1.14 4.61
N ILE A 177 -11.57 -1.87 5.68
CA ILE A 177 -12.64 -2.86 5.70
C ILE A 177 -13.97 -2.09 5.82
N LEU A 178 -14.82 -2.00 4.78
CA LEU A 178 -16.24 -1.60 5.03
C LEU A 178 -16.88 -2.66 5.92
#